data_AF-A0A1Y3EG72-F1
#
_entry.id   AF-A0A1Y3EG72-F1
#
_cell.length_a   1.000
_cell.length_b   1.000
_cell.length_c   1.000
_cell.angle_alpha   90.00
_cell.angle_beta   90.00
_cell.angle_gamma   90.00
#
_symmetry.space_group_name_H-M   'P 1'
#
loop_
_entity.id
_entity.type
_entity.pdbx_description
1 polymer ?
#
loop_
_entity_poly.entity_id
_entity_poly.type
_entity_poly.pdbx_seq_one_letter_code
_entity_poly.pdbx_strand_id
1 'polypeptide(L)'
;MNAWNGVLNTSCALSTILYIAVGFYGYIRFGSDVAGSITLNLPKDEPLYKAVKLMVSFVVSISYPMQFYVPMDIVILKLQQIIDRPGLRLAAEYAIRYTLVLITFTFAELVPHLGLFISLVGALTTSALTFIFPPIIEILCEYRGSVHNRRWQLLVFGNLLICLFGMVGLLTGTITSIKAILHSFRVNE
;
A
#
# COMPACT_ATOMS: atom_id res chain seq x y z
N MET A 1 -23.71 18.40 15.27
CA MET A 1 -22.50 17.81 14.65
C MET A 1 -22.58 16.30 14.84
N ASN A 2 -22.97 15.50 13.84
CA ASN A 2 -22.85 14.01 13.82
C ASN A 2 -23.39 13.40 12.50
N ALA A 3 -22.93 13.86 11.33
CA ALA A 3 -23.36 13.30 10.03
C ALA A 3 -22.21 12.83 9.13
N TRP A 4 -20.95 13.12 9.48
CA TRP A 4 -19.82 12.94 8.56
C TRP A 4 -19.20 11.52 8.64
N ASN A 5 -19.41 10.79 9.73
CA ASN A 5 -18.83 9.45 9.91
C ASN A 5 -19.62 8.34 9.21
N GLY A 6 -20.82 8.62 8.71
CA GLY A 6 -21.68 7.61 8.10
C GLY A 6 -21.09 7.01 6.83
N VAL A 7 -20.59 7.86 5.92
CA VAL A 7 -20.05 7.40 4.62
C VAL A 7 -18.79 6.58 4.81
N LEU A 8 -17.81 7.10 5.56
CA LEU A 8 -16.53 6.42 5.79
C LEU A 8 -16.73 5.07 6.50
N ASN A 9 -17.55 5.04 7.55
CA ASN A 9 -17.81 3.80 8.29
C ASN A 9 -18.56 2.78 7.43
N THR A 10 -19.55 3.24 6.63
CA THR A 10 -20.30 2.35 5.73
C THR A 10 -19.41 1.81 4.61
N SER A 11 -18.56 2.65 4.01
CA SER A 11 -17.62 2.19 2.97
C SER A 11 -16.60 1.20 3.54
N CYS A 12 -16.03 1.49 4.71
CA CYS A 12 -15.08 0.57 5.36
C CYS A 12 -15.76 -0.76 5.69
N ALA A 13 -16.94 -0.74 6.31
CA ALA A 13 -17.68 -1.96 6.66
C ALA A 13 -18.00 -2.80 5.41
N LEU A 14 -18.50 -2.16 4.35
CA LEU A 14 -18.83 -2.85 3.10
C LEU A 14 -17.60 -3.45 2.42
N SER A 15 -16.49 -2.70 2.33
CA SER A 15 -15.22 -3.21 1.79
C SER A 15 -14.68 -4.37 2.62
N THR A 16 -14.74 -4.28 3.95
CA THR A 16 -14.31 -5.37 4.84
C THR A 16 -15.11 -6.64 4.60
N ILE A 17 -16.44 -6.55 4.49
CA ILE A 17 -17.30 -7.72 4.20
C ILE A 17 -16.92 -8.35 2.85
N LEU A 18 -16.72 -7.53 1.81
CA LEU A 18 -16.32 -8.02 0.50
C LEU A 18 -14.94 -8.70 0.52
N TYR A 19 -13.96 -8.11 1.19
CA TYR A 19 -12.63 -8.70 1.32
C TYR A 19 -12.65 -10.02 2.11
N ILE A 20 -13.42 -10.10 3.19
CA ILE A 20 -13.62 -11.35 3.94
C ILE A 20 -14.28 -12.40 3.06
N ALA A 21 -15.34 -12.05 2.32
CA ALA A 21 -16.03 -13.00 1.45
C ALA A 21 -15.10 -13.54 0.35
N VAL A 22 -14.39 -12.67 -0.36
CA VAL A 22 -13.44 -13.08 -1.42
C VAL A 22 -12.31 -13.93 -0.85
N GLY A 23 -11.76 -13.56 0.30
CA GLY A 23 -10.72 -14.33 0.97
C GLY A 23 -11.20 -15.70 1.43
N PHE A 24 -12.38 -15.77 2.05
CA PHE A 24 -12.97 -17.00 2.56
C PHE A 24 -13.32 -17.99 1.44
N TYR A 25 -14.08 -17.55 0.43
CA TYR A 25 -14.44 -18.41 -0.69
C TYR A 25 -13.22 -18.77 -1.56
N GLY A 26 -12.26 -17.86 -1.69
CA GLY A 26 -10.99 -18.14 -2.36
C GLY A 26 -10.20 -19.26 -1.67
N TYR A 27 -10.11 -19.23 -0.34
CA TYR A 27 -9.42 -20.27 0.42
C TYR A 27 -10.15 -21.61 0.37
N ILE A 28 -11.49 -21.65 0.44
CA ILE A 28 -12.26 -22.91 0.31
C ILE A 28 -12.00 -23.56 -1.05
N ARG A 29 -11.85 -22.78 -2.12
CA ARG A 29 -11.66 -23.33 -3.48
C ARG A 29 -10.26 -23.90 -3.71
N PHE A 30 -9.22 -23.21 -3.25
CA PHE A 30 -7.82 -23.56 -3.55
C PHE A 30 -7.09 -24.24 -2.39
N GLY A 31 -7.65 -24.23 -1.18
CA GLY A 31 -7.07 -24.88 0.00
C GLY A 31 -5.66 -24.36 0.31
N SER A 32 -4.76 -25.30 0.61
CA SER A 32 -3.35 -25.02 0.95
C SER A 32 -2.51 -24.52 -0.23
N ASP A 33 -2.97 -24.71 -1.47
CA ASP A 33 -2.17 -24.42 -2.68
C ASP A 33 -2.42 -23.00 -3.20
N VAL A 34 -2.99 -22.12 -2.38
CA VAL A 34 -3.31 -20.75 -2.77
C VAL A 34 -2.03 -19.92 -2.96
N ALA A 35 -1.72 -19.56 -4.20
CA ALA A 35 -0.69 -18.56 -4.52
C ALA A 35 -1.01 -17.17 -3.96
N GLY A 36 0.00 -16.30 -3.88
CA GLY A 36 -0.08 -14.95 -3.29
C GLY A 36 -1.08 -13.98 -3.95
N SER A 37 -1.70 -14.36 -5.06
CA SER A 37 -2.92 -13.72 -5.58
C SER A 37 -3.85 -14.81 -6.12
N ILE A 38 -5.15 -14.67 -5.82
CA ILE A 38 -6.20 -15.60 -6.27
C ILE A 38 -6.22 -15.73 -7.80
N THR A 39 -5.91 -14.65 -8.52
CA THR A 39 -5.93 -14.66 -9.99
C THR A 39 -4.88 -15.57 -10.61
N LEU A 40 -3.80 -15.89 -9.90
CA LEU A 40 -2.79 -16.84 -10.36
C LEU A 40 -3.31 -18.28 -10.30
N ASN A 41 -4.13 -18.61 -9.30
CA ASN A 41 -4.65 -19.97 -9.09
C ASN A 41 -5.80 -20.34 -10.04
N LEU A 42 -6.41 -19.35 -10.71
CA LEU A 42 -7.54 -19.61 -11.60
C LEU A 42 -7.11 -20.52 -12.79
N PRO A 43 -7.81 -21.65 -13.02
CA PRO A 43 -7.48 -22.56 -14.11
C PRO A 43 -7.69 -21.89 -15.47
N LYS A 44 -6.91 -22.31 -16.46
CA LYS A 44 -6.86 -21.67 -17.78
C LYS A 44 -7.88 -22.23 -18.77
N ASP A 45 -8.57 -23.31 -18.42
CA ASP A 45 -9.32 -24.10 -19.41
C ASP A 45 -10.73 -23.55 -19.67
N GLU A 46 -11.37 -22.94 -18.67
CA GLU A 46 -12.73 -22.41 -18.82
C GLU A 46 -12.76 -20.94 -19.30
N PRO A 47 -13.75 -20.57 -20.16
CA PRO A 47 -13.87 -19.22 -20.70
C PRO A 47 -14.16 -18.17 -19.62
N LEU A 48 -14.88 -18.53 -18.55
CA LEU A 48 -15.19 -17.63 -17.44
C LEU A 48 -13.92 -17.13 -16.74
N TYR A 49 -12.99 -18.04 -16.41
CA TYR A 49 -11.74 -17.67 -15.74
C TYR A 49 -10.82 -16.83 -16.62
N LYS A 50 -10.81 -17.09 -17.94
CA LYS A 50 -10.11 -16.23 -18.90
C LYS A 50 -10.69 -14.81 -18.90
N ALA A 51 -12.01 -14.68 -18.89
CA ALA A 51 -12.67 -13.39 -18.83
C ALA A 51 -12.31 -12.62 -17.55
N VAL A 52 -12.33 -13.28 -16.38
CA VAL A 52 -11.91 -12.68 -15.10
C VAL A 52 -10.45 -12.21 -15.15
N LYS A 53 -9.53 -13.04 -15.66
CA LYS A 53 -8.12 -12.63 -15.80
C LYS A 53 -7.97 -11.41 -16.71
N LEU A 54 -8.70 -11.36 -17.82
CA LEU A 54 -8.67 -10.23 -18.75
C LEU A 54 -9.22 -8.95 -18.10
N MET A 55 -10.34 -9.05 -17.36
CA MET A 55 -10.90 -7.92 -16.62
C MET A 55 -9.91 -7.38 -15.57
N VAL A 56 -9.26 -8.26 -14.80
CA VAL A 56 -8.26 -7.83 -13.82
C VAL A 56 -7.07 -7.16 -14.50
N SER A 57 -6.53 -7.74 -15.58
CA SER A 57 -5.43 -7.14 -16.33
C SER A 57 -5.79 -5.77 -16.90
N PHE A 58 -7.03 -5.60 -17.37
CA PHE A 58 -7.54 -4.32 -17.86
C PHE A 58 -7.64 -3.28 -16.74
N VAL A 59 -8.21 -3.65 -15.59
CA VAL A 59 -8.31 -2.78 -14.42
C VAL A 59 -6.94 -2.35 -13.91
N VAL A 60 -5.98 -3.26 -13.82
CA VAL A 60 -4.61 -2.94 -13.38
C VAL A 60 -3.92 -2.00 -14.37
N SER A 61 -4.06 -2.25 -15.68
CA SER A 61 -3.49 -1.40 -16.73
C SER A 61 -3.99 0.05 -16.67
N ILE A 62 -5.28 0.25 -16.37
CA ILE A 62 -5.87 1.59 -16.21
C ILE A 62 -5.52 2.21 -14.86
N SER A 63 -5.42 1.40 -13.80
CA SER A 63 -5.13 1.89 -12.45
C SER A 63 -3.69 2.40 -12.32
N TYR A 64 -2.74 1.82 -13.05
CA TYR A 64 -1.33 2.21 -12.99
C TYR A 64 -1.08 3.70 -13.28
N PRO A 65 -1.50 4.28 -14.43
CA PRO A 65 -1.30 5.70 -14.69
C PRO A 65 -2.06 6.60 -13.71
N MET A 66 -3.23 6.16 -13.22
CA MET A 66 -4.02 6.90 -12.23
C MET A 66 -3.28 7.00 -10.89
N GLN A 67 -2.69 5.91 -10.41
CA GLN A 67 -1.89 5.90 -9.18
C GLN A 67 -0.60 6.73 -9.33
N PHE A 68 -0.01 6.72 -10.53
CA PHE A 68 1.21 7.45 -10.83
C PHE A 68 1.00 8.97 -10.99
N TYR A 69 -0.24 9.43 -11.14
CA TYR A 69 -0.59 10.84 -11.27
C TYR A 69 -0.16 11.67 -10.05
N VAL A 70 -0.55 11.23 -8.85
CA VAL A 70 -0.29 11.96 -7.59
C VAL A 70 1.21 12.22 -7.35
N PRO A 71 2.12 11.22 -7.40
CA PRO A 71 3.54 11.47 -7.21
C PRO A 71 4.14 12.34 -8.32
N MET A 72 3.71 12.19 -9.58
CA MET A 72 4.20 13.06 -10.66
C MET A 72 3.76 14.50 -10.51
N ASP A 73 2.53 14.75 -10.05
CA ASP A 73 2.07 16.11 -9.81
C ASP A 73 2.94 16.81 -8.76
N ILE A 74 3.28 16.12 -7.67
CA ILE A 74 4.20 16.62 -6.63
C ILE A 74 5.59 16.89 -7.21
N VAL A 75 6.12 16.00 -8.05
CA VAL A 75 7.43 16.19 -8.70
C VAL A 75 7.41 17.40 -9.64
N ILE A 76 6.36 17.55 -10.44
CA ILE A 76 6.21 18.66 -11.38
C ILE A 76 6.16 20.00 -10.61
N LEU A 77 5.40 20.07 -9.52
CA LEU A 77 5.34 21.27 -8.66
C LEU A 77 6.72 21.61 -8.08
N LYS A 78 7.51 20.61 -7.68
CA LYS A 78 8.88 20.86 -7.20
C LYS A 78 9.82 21.28 -8.33
N LEU A 79 9.71 20.68 -9.52
CA LEU A 79 10.52 21.07 -10.68
C LEU A 79 10.23 22.52 -11.12
N GLN A 80 8.96 22.94 -11.04
CA GLN A 80 8.55 24.32 -11.29
C GLN A 80 9.25 25.33 -10.39
N GLN A 81 9.56 24.94 -9.15
CA GLN A 81 10.22 25.81 -8.17
C GLN A 81 11.74 25.86 -8.35
N ILE A 82 12.33 24.89 -9.07
CA ILE A 82 13.79 24.74 -9.19
C ILE A 82 14.28 25.17 -10.59
N ILE A 83 13.49 24.91 -11.64
CA ILE A 83 13.90 25.10 -13.04
C ILE A 83 12.96 26.11 -13.74
N ASP A 84 13.47 27.32 -13.94
CA ASP A 84 12.75 28.39 -14.66
C ASP A 84 12.70 28.19 -16.18
N ARG A 85 13.59 27.35 -16.74
CA ARG A 85 13.70 27.14 -18.19
C ARG A 85 12.70 26.09 -18.68
N PRO A 86 11.75 26.44 -19.58
CA PRO A 86 10.65 25.54 -19.96
C PRO A 86 11.11 24.29 -20.72
N GLY A 87 12.11 24.41 -21.61
CA GLY A 87 12.65 23.27 -22.36
C GLY A 87 13.40 22.26 -21.48
N LEU A 88 14.22 22.75 -20.55
CA LEU A 88 14.94 21.90 -19.59
C LEU A 88 13.97 21.23 -18.60
N ARG A 89 12.93 21.97 -18.19
CA ARG A 89 11.88 21.46 -17.32
C ARG A 89 11.11 20.32 -17.98
N LEU A 90 10.68 20.47 -19.23
CA LEU A 90 9.98 19.40 -19.96
C LEU A 90 10.87 18.14 -20.09
N ALA A 91 12.16 18.33 -20.40
CA ALA A 91 13.11 17.22 -20.46
C ALA A 91 13.27 16.53 -19.10
N ALA A 92 13.36 17.29 -18.00
CA ALA A 92 13.45 16.75 -16.65
C ALA A 92 12.17 16.00 -16.23
N GLU A 93 10.99 16.53 -16.56
CA GLU A 93 9.70 15.87 -16.30
C GLU A 93 9.62 14.50 -16.99
N TYR A 94 9.98 14.42 -18.28
CA TYR A 94 10.05 13.15 -18.99
C TYR A 94 11.13 12.22 -18.44
N ALA A 95 12.33 12.73 -18.16
CA ALA A 95 13.43 11.94 -17.62
C ALA A 95 13.06 11.28 -16.29
N ILE A 96 12.46 12.03 -15.35
CA ILE A 96 12.02 11.47 -14.07
C ILE A 96 10.87 10.47 -14.27
N ARG A 97 9.91 10.79 -15.14
CA ARG A 97 8.81 9.87 -15.47
C ARG A 97 9.33 8.53 -16.00
N TYR A 98 10.22 8.55 -16.99
CA TYR A 98 10.82 7.34 -17.54
C TYR A 98 11.63 6.59 -16.48
N THR A 99 12.43 7.29 -15.67
CA THR A 99 13.22 6.68 -14.61
C THR A 99 12.34 5.95 -13.60
N LEU A 100 11.27 6.58 -13.14
CA LEU A 100 10.33 5.98 -12.20
C LEU A 100 9.60 4.76 -12.78
N VAL A 101 9.20 4.82 -14.05
CA VAL A 101 8.58 3.67 -14.74
C VAL A 101 9.57 2.54 -14.96
N LEU A 102 10.84 2.85 -15.24
CA LEU A 102 11.89 1.84 -15.34
C LEU A 102 12.15 1.16 -13.99
N ILE A 103 12.18 1.94 -12.90
CA ILE A 103 12.33 1.39 -11.55
C ILE A 103 11.17 0.42 -11.23
N THR A 104 9.92 0.80 -11.49
CA THR A 104 8.77 -0.10 -11.24
C THR A 104 8.81 -1.34 -12.13
N PHE A 105 9.26 -1.21 -13.38
CA PHE A 105 9.47 -2.35 -14.27
C PHE A 105 10.54 -3.31 -13.76
N THR A 106 11.69 -2.81 -13.31
CA THR A 106 12.75 -3.62 -12.70
C THR A 106 12.25 -4.34 -11.45
N PHE A 107 11.46 -3.68 -10.59
CA PHE A 107 10.84 -4.34 -9.45
C PHE A 107 9.84 -5.43 -9.87
N ALA A 108 9.10 -5.24 -10.96
CA ALA A 108 8.19 -6.28 -11.47
C ALA A 108 8.95 -7.51 -11.98
N GLU A 109 10.12 -7.33 -12.59
CA GLU A 109 10.99 -8.44 -13.04
C GLU A 109 11.67 -9.16 -11.86
N LEU A 110 12.14 -8.41 -10.86
CA LEU A 110 12.88 -8.96 -9.72
C LEU A 110 12.02 -9.71 -8.69
N VAL A 111 10.70 -9.56 -8.70
CA VAL A 111 9.81 -10.12 -7.68
C VAL A 111 9.13 -11.39 -8.20
N PRO A 112 9.68 -12.59 -7.94
CA PRO A 112 9.05 -13.85 -8.33
C PRO A 112 7.77 -14.17 -7.51
N HIS A 113 7.63 -13.56 -6.33
CA HIS A 113 6.50 -13.78 -5.42
C HIS A 113 5.81 -12.47 -5.02
N LEU A 114 4.83 -12.07 -5.82
CA LEU A 114 4.05 -10.83 -5.62
C LEU A 114 3.46 -10.70 -4.20
N GLY A 115 3.00 -11.79 -3.59
CA GLY A 115 2.42 -11.77 -2.25
C GLY A 115 3.41 -11.32 -1.16
N LEU A 116 4.68 -11.74 -1.25
CA LEU A 116 5.72 -11.33 -0.29
C LEU A 116 6.07 -9.85 -0.44
N PHE A 117 6.11 -9.37 -1.68
CA PHE A 117 6.35 -7.95 -1.94
C PHE A 117 5.20 -7.06 -1.47
N ILE A 118 3.93 -7.44 -1.73
CA ILE A 118 2.76 -6.73 -1.23
C ILE A 118 2.77 -6.70 0.31
N SER A 119 3.12 -7.81 0.96
CA SER A 119 3.24 -7.87 2.42
C SER A 119 4.35 -6.96 2.95
N LEU A 120 5.53 -6.95 2.31
CA LEU A 120 6.65 -6.08 2.71
C LEU A 120 6.30 -4.59 2.55
N VAL A 121 5.86 -4.19 1.36
CA VAL A 121 5.48 -2.80 1.08
C VAL A 121 4.32 -2.37 1.99
N GLY A 122 3.34 -3.26 2.20
CA GLY A 122 2.24 -3.03 3.12
C GLY A 122 2.72 -2.82 4.56
N ALA A 123 3.60 -3.68 5.07
CA ALA A 123 4.17 -3.55 6.42
C ALA A 123 4.94 -2.24 6.58
N LEU A 124 5.75 -1.83 5.59
CA LEU A 124 6.51 -0.57 5.62
C LEU A 124 5.59 0.66 5.54
N THR A 125 4.73 0.72 4.52
CA THR A 125 3.94 1.92 4.21
C THR A 125 2.73 2.08 5.11
N THR A 126 2.01 1.00 5.44
CA THR A 126 0.83 1.06 6.32
C THR A 126 1.24 1.39 7.75
N SER A 127 2.35 0.83 8.23
CA SER A 127 2.86 1.17 9.57
C SER A 127 3.22 2.65 9.66
N ALA A 128 3.88 3.20 8.63
CA ALA A 128 4.19 4.63 8.58
C ALA A 128 2.92 5.51 8.47
N LEU A 129 2.06 5.25 7.47
CA LEU A 129 0.93 6.12 7.12
C LEU A 129 -0.27 6.00 8.05
N THR A 130 -0.51 4.84 8.65
CA THR A 130 -1.69 4.61 9.50
C THR A 130 -1.35 4.63 10.98
N PHE A 131 -0.23 4.01 11.39
CA PHE A 131 0.08 3.83 12.81
C PHE A 131 1.10 4.81 13.37
N ILE A 132 1.93 5.46 12.54
CA ILE A 132 2.99 6.37 13.02
C ILE A 132 2.62 7.84 12.75
N PHE A 133 2.38 8.23 11.49
CA PHE A 133 2.16 9.63 11.16
C PHE A 133 0.88 10.23 11.78
N PRO A 134 -0.31 9.61 11.72
CA PRO A 134 -1.51 10.22 12.27
C PRO A 134 -1.44 10.44 13.79
N PRO A 135 -0.99 9.46 14.62
CA PRO A 135 -0.85 9.67 16.06
C PRO A 135 0.19 10.74 16.42
N ILE A 136 1.31 10.82 15.68
CA ILE A 136 2.32 11.88 15.90
C ILE A 136 1.74 13.25 15.57
N ILE A 137 1.03 13.38 14.44
CA ILE A 137 0.39 14.64 14.05
C ILE A 137 -0.64 15.06 15.10
N GLU A 138 -1.46 14.13 15.60
CA GLU A 138 -2.44 14.42 16.65
C GLU A 138 -1.78 14.90 17.94
N ILE A 139 -0.69 14.24 18.39
CA ILE A 139 0.07 14.67 19.57
C ILE A 139 0.63 16.10 19.37
N LEU A 140 1.20 16.39 18.19
CA LEU A 140 1.79 17.70 17.89
C LEU A 140 0.73 18.81 17.80
N CYS A 141 -0.43 18.52 17.21
CA CYS A 141 -1.53 19.47 17.11
C CYS A 141 -2.15 19.79 18.48
N GLU A 142 -2.30 18.79 19.35
CA GLU A 142 -2.91 18.95 20.68
C GLU A 142 -1.92 19.49 21.74
N TYR A 143 -0.65 19.68 21.39
CA TYR A 143 0.41 20.15 22.30
C TYR A 143 0.24 21.61 22.79
N ARG A 144 -0.78 22.36 22.35
CA ARG A 144 -1.00 23.79 22.68
C ARG A 144 -1.39 24.06 24.16
N GLY A 145 -0.50 23.76 25.11
CA GLY A 145 -0.55 24.28 26.48
C GLY A 145 -1.37 23.48 27.50
N SER A 146 -1.88 22.28 27.16
CA SER A 146 -2.68 21.44 28.07
C SER A 146 -1.88 20.30 28.75
N VAL A 147 -0.58 20.49 28.96
CA VAL A 147 0.37 19.46 29.42
C VAL A 147 -0.01 18.83 30.77
N HIS A 148 -0.75 19.56 31.61
CA HIS A 148 -1.18 19.09 32.93
C HIS A 148 -2.58 18.46 32.97
N ASN A 149 -3.26 18.33 31.82
CA ASN A 149 -4.60 17.76 31.76
C ASN A 149 -4.53 16.22 31.68
N ARG A 150 -5.25 15.52 32.56
CA ARG A 150 -5.36 14.05 32.54
C ARG A 150 -5.83 13.52 31.19
N ARG A 151 -6.66 14.28 30.46
CA ARG A 151 -7.10 13.92 29.10
C ARG A 151 -5.95 13.91 28.09
N TRP A 152 -5.04 14.88 28.17
CA TRP A 152 -3.86 14.95 27.30
C TRP A 152 -2.92 13.77 27.57
N GLN A 153 -2.69 13.42 28.84
CA GLN A 153 -1.88 12.25 29.21
C GLN A 153 -2.48 10.94 28.68
N LEU A 154 -3.80 10.76 28.76
CA LEU A 154 -4.49 9.58 28.22
C LEU A 154 -4.41 9.51 26.69
N LEU A 155 -4.55 10.65 26.00
CA LEU A 155 -4.42 10.74 24.54
C LEU A 155 -3.01 10.37 24.11
N VAL A 156 -1.98 10.98 24.70
CA VAL A 156 -0.58 10.70 24.39
C VAL A 156 -0.25 9.24 24.65
N PHE A 157 -0.71 8.68 25.77
CA PHE A 157 -0.52 7.27 26.09
C PHE A 157 -1.17 6.36 25.05
N GLY A 158 -2.43 6.61 24.67
CA GLY A 158 -3.12 5.84 23.63
C GLY A 158 -2.40 5.90 22.28
N ASN A 159 -1.98 7.09 21.86
CA ASN A 159 -1.26 7.30 20.60
C ASN A 159 0.13 6.66 20.60
N LEU A 160 0.84 6.66 21.74
CA LEU A 160 2.09 5.93 21.90
C LEU A 160 1.89 4.41 21.77
N LEU A 161 0.80 3.86 22.31
CA LEU A 161 0.48 2.44 22.15
C LEU A 161 0.20 2.08 20.68
N ILE A 162 -0.51 2.95 19.94
CA ILE A 162 -0.77 2.77 18.51
C ILE A 162 0.55 2.79 17.73
N CYS A 163 1.43 3.76 18.00
CA CYS A 163 2.76 3.81 17.40
C CYS A 163 3.60 2.57 17.71
N LEU A 164 3.55 2.09 18.96
CA LEU A 164 4.26 0.87 19.37
C LEU A 164 3.74 -0.35 18.61
N PHE A 165 2.42 -0.49 18.49
CA PHE A 165 1.79 -1.54 17.70
C PHE A 165 2.25 -1.49 16.23
N GLY A 166 2.28 -0.30 15.63
CA GLY A 166 2.81 -0.07 14.29
C GLY A 166 4.27 -0.49 14.16
N MET A 167 5.12 -0.15 15.13
CA MET A 167 6.53 -0.54 15.12
C MET A 167 6.72 -2.06 15.25
N VAL A 168 5.95 -2.73 16.10
CA VAL A 168 5.99 -4.20 16.21
C VAL A 168 5.58 -4.82 14.87
N GLY A 169 4.46 -4.38 14.28
CA GLY A 169 3.98 -4.87 12.99
C GLY A 169 4.99 -4.64 11.86
N LEU A 170 5.64 -3.47 11.85
CA LEU A 170 6.71 -3.14 10.91
C LEU A 170 7.89 -4.10 11.05
N LEU A 171 8.39 -4.32 12.27
CA LEU A 171 9.55 -5.19 12.52
C LEU A 171 9.23 -6.63 12.18
N THR A 172 8.12 -7.17 12.70
CA THR A 172 7.74 -8.56 12.45
C THR A 172 7.46 -8.79 10.97
N GLY A 173 6.68 -7.92 10.33
CA GLY A 173 6.31 -8.03 8.92
C GLY A 173 7.51 -7.91 7.99
N THR A 174 8.43 -6.98 8.27
CA THR A 174 9.66 -6.83 7.46
C THR A 174 10.57 -8.04 7.60
N ILE A 175 10.78 -8.54 8.83
CA ILE A 175 11.64 -9.71 9.07
C ILE A 175 11.05 -10.96 8.41
N THR A 176 9.74 -11.20 8.54
CA THR A 176 9.10 -12.37 7.93
C THR A 176 9.15 -12.30 6.41
N SER A 177 8.85 -11.14 5.82
CA SER A 177 8.82 -10.99 4.37
C SER A 177 10.22 -11.07 3.77
N ILE A 178 11.24 -10.47 4.38
CA ILE A 178 12.63 -10.57 3.90
C ILE A 178 13.14 -12.01 4.01
N LYS A 179 12.90 -12.70 5.13
CA LYS A 179 13.31 -14.11 5.30
C LYS A 179 12.64 -15.01 4.27
N ALA A 180 11.36 -14.80 4.01
CA ALA A 180 10.62 -15.55 3.00
C ALA A 180 11.16 -15.28 1.59
N ILE A 181 11.46 -14.02 1.25
CA ILE A 181 12.06 -13.65 -0.04
C ILE A 181 13.42 -14.34 -0.22
N LEU A 182 14.31 -14.25 0.78
CA LEU A 182 15.64 -14.87 0.73
C LEU A 182 15.56 -16.40 0.60
N HIS A 183 14.63 -17.04 1.30
CA HIS A 183 14.41 -18.47 1.20
C HIS A 183 13.92 -18.85 -0.21
N SER A 184 12.97 -18.10 -0.76
CA SER A 184 12.47 -18.32 -2.13
C SER A 184 13.55 -18.19 -3.20
N PHE A 185 14.51 -17.27 -3.05
CA PHE A 185 15.63 -17.16 -3.99
C PHE A 185 16.61 -18.32 -3.89
N ARG A 186 16.86 -18.87 -2.70
CA ARG A 186 17.78 -20.00 -2.49
C ARG A 186 17.25 -21.36 -2.96
N VAL A 187 15.92 -21.53 -3.02
CA VAL A 187 15.29 -22.80 -3.45
C VAL A 187 15.15 -22.90 -4.98
N ASN A 188 15.30 -21.78 -5.70
CA ASN A 188 15.23 -21.71 -7.16
C ASN A 188 16.61 -21.84 -7.85
N GLU A 189 17.68 -22.11 -7.09
CA GLU A 189 18.98 -22.62 -7.59
C GLU A 189 19.11 -24.12 -7.27
#